data_AF-A0A956HPF1-F1
#
_entry.id   AF-A0A956HPF1-F1
#
_cell.length_a   1.000
_cell.length_b   1.000
_cell.length_c   1.000
_cell.angle_alpha   90.00
_cell.angle_beta   90.00
_cell.angle_gamma   90.00
#
_symmetry.space_group_name_H-M   'P 1'
#
loop_
_entity.id
_entity.type
_entity.pdbx_description
1 polymer ?
#
loop_
_entity_poly.entity_id
_entity_poly.type
_entity_poly.pdbx_seq_one_letter_code
_entity_poly.pdbx_strand_id
1 'polypeptide(L)'
;MPSDLDRLLRAVYRRDASGEASQQQDTLEATLLAEHARRYGGAAPAARESWFGLRRLAVVAACLGLLVIGACQVPVDLPVIMGQRIEFVLPADSDPHALARSIVERVRESADVEQVELRIAHNGGDQVDLTLGVWGEHVDAHAILEALNAEHPELSTIRVDVAPLEAHVRVSLGDRVRHRLFDAALDAEDVATAREQILLQLAAEGFSGTAEVEVTDEGNGARRVQVKLESDRALAPNVRRLERKRIEIYQRQDLEEIEDIAILPALPDLPDETAGAIEVEVEIRR
;
A
#
# COMPACT_ATOMS: atom_id res chain seq x y z
N MET A 1 18.76 -44.16 16.93
CA MET A 1 19.59 -45.14 16.19
C MET A 1 20.19 -44.43 14.99
N PRO A 2 21.53 -44.44 14.79
CA PRO A 2 22.14 -43.82 13.61
C PRO A 2 21.70 -44.58 12.36
N SER A 3 21.28 -43.83 11.33
CA SER A 3 20.84 -44.40 10.04
C SER A 3 21.99 -45.14 9.36
N ASP A 4 21.68 -46.12 8.51
CA ASP A 4 22.71 -46.88 7.77
C ASP A 4 23.56 -45.97 6.86
N LEU A 5 23.01 -44.83 6.45
CA LEU A 5 23.71 -43.78 5.72
C LEU A 5 24.81 -43.13 6.57
N ASP A 6 24.58 -42.97 7.87
CA ASP A 6 25.53 -42.40 8.83
C ASP A 6 26.68 -43.36 9.15
N ARG A 7 26.43 -44.69 9.07
CA ARG A 7 27.49 -45.72 9.16
C ARG A 7 28.31 -45.78 7.89
N LEU A 8 27.70 -45.66 6.71
CA LEU A 8 28.39 -45.64 5.43
C LEU A 8 29.27 -44.40 5.29
N LEU A 9 28.77 -43.21 5.66
CA LEU A 9 29.57 -41.99 5.64
C LEU A 9 30.76 -42.07 6.60
N ARG A 10 30.58 -42.61 7.81
CA ARG A 10 31.72 -42.84 8.73
C ARG A 10 32.71 -43.88 8.21
N ALA A 11 32.25 -44.91 7.50
CA ALA A 11 33.14 -45.91 6.91
C ALA A 11 33.98 -45.34 5.76
N VAL A 12 33.41 -44.43 4.96
CA VAL A 12 34.13 -43.73 3.88
C VAL A 12 35.11 -42.71 4.47
N TYR A 13 34.66 -41.86 5.41
CA TYR A 13 35.54 -40.83 6.01
C TYR A 13 36.63 -41.39 6.93
N ARG A 14 36.48 -42.59 7.50
CA ARG A 14 37.52 -43.22 8.32
C ARG A 14 38.63 -43.86 7.48
N ARG A 15 38.45 -44.05 6.17
CA ARG A 15 39.45 -44.68 5.29
C ARG A 15 40.57 -43.73 4.83
N ASP A 16 40.37 -42.42 4.96
CA ASP A 16 41.35 -41.40 4.52
C ASP A 16 42.17 -40.78 5.67
N ALA A 17 42.10 -41.34 6.89
CA ALA A 17 42.87 -40.86 8.05
C ALA A 17 44.30 -41.43 8.12
N SER A 18 44.83 -42.00 7.03
CA SER A 18 46.26 -42.29 6.92
C SER A 18 46.97 -41.03 6.45
N GLY A 19 47.85 -40.45 7.28
CA GLY A 19 48.56 -39.18 7.00
C GLY A 19 49.34 -39.12 5.69
N GLU A 20 49.52 -40.25 4.99
CA GLU A 20 50.08 -40.32 3.63
C GLU A 20 49.17 -39.66 2.57
N ALA A 21 47.83 -39.72 2.73
CA ALA A 21 46.90 -39.08 1.81
C ALA A 21 46.95 -37.54 1.91
N SER A 22 47.12 -37.01 3.13
CA SER A 22 47.31 -35.57 3.37
C SER A 22 48.61 -35.07 2.75
N GLN A 23 49.72 -35.82 2.90
CA GLN A 23 51.00 -35.45 2.29
C GLN A 23 50.96 -35.49 0.75
N GLN A 24 50.23 -36.44 0.17
CA GLN A 24 50.00 -36.49 -1.28
C GLN A 24 49.13 -35.33 -1.77
N GLN A 25 48.13 -34.92 -0.99
CA GLN A 25 47.28 -33.78 -1.32
C GLN A 25 48.05 -32.45 -1.24
N ASP A 26 48.86 -32.24 -0.20
CA ASP A 26 49.69 -31.04 -0.04
C ASP A 26 50.72 -30.91 -1.18
N THR A 27 51.31 -32.04 -1.61
CA THR A 27 52.26 -32.04 -2.72
C THR A 27 51.60 -31.80 -4.07
N LEU A 28 50.39 -32.34 -4.30
CA LEU A 28 49.58 -32.05 -5.48
C LEU A 28 49.15 -30.58 -5.51
N GLU A 29 48.68 -30.03 -4.40
CA GLU A 29 48.27 -28.64 -4.29
C GLU A 29 49.44 -27.68 -4.54
N ALA A 30 50.61 -27.95 -3.95
CA ALA A 30 51.83 -27.19 -4.23
C ALA A 30 52.25 -27.26 -5.71
N THR A 31 52.09 -28.42 -6.34
CA THR A 31 52.44 -28.60 -7.76
C THR A 31 51.48 -27.87 -8.69
N LEU A 32 50.17 -27.95 -8.40
CA LEU A 32 49.13 -27.24 -9.14
C LEU A 32 49.26 -25.72 -8.99
N LEU A 33 49.56 -25.24 -7.78
CA LEU A 33 49.82 -23.82 -7.54
C LEU A 33 51.07 -23.33 -8.27
N ALA A 34 52.15 -24.13 -8.28
CA ALA A 34 53.37 -23.79 -9.02
C ALA A 34 53.14 -23.78 -10.54
N GLU A 35 52.36 -24.72 -11.06
CA GLU A 35 52.03 -24.76 -12.50
C GLU A 35 51.07 -23.63 -12.89
N HIS A 36 50.08 -23.32 -12.05
CA HIS A 36 49.21 -22.17 -12.21
C HIS A 36 50.01 -20.86 -12.18
N ALA A 37 50.96 -20.71 -11.25
CA ALA A 37 51.85 -19.56 -11.17
C ALA A 37 52.79 -19.47 -12.39
N ARG A 38 53.20 -20.58 -13.00
CA ARG A 38 53.95 -20.53 -14.28
C ARG A 38 53.07 -20.15 -15.47
N ARG A 39 51.85 -20.67 -15.55
CA ARG A 39 50.91 -20.40 -16.65
C ARG A 39 50.34 -18.99 -16.60
N TYR A 40 50.09 -18.47 -15.40
CA TYR A 40 49.37 -17.21 -15.19
C TYR A 40 50.15 -16.16 -14.39
N GLY A 41 51.27 -16.52 -13.73
CA GLY A 41 52.13 -15.57 -12.99
C GLY A 41 53.17 -14.85 -13.85
N GLY A 42 53.23 -15.17 -15.14
CA GLY A 42 54.08 -14.53 -16.15
C GLY A 42 53.53 -13.23 -16.73
N ALA A 43 52.87 -12.40 -15.92
CA ALA A 43 52.66 -10.99 -16.16
C ALA A 43 52.07 -10.41 -14.87
N ALA A 44 52.92 -9.97 -13.94
CA ALA A 44 52.47 -8.93 -13.04
C ALA A 44 51.89 -7.83 -13.95
N PRO A 45 50.58 -7.53 -13.90
CA PRO A 45 50.01 -6.53 -14.79
C PRO A 45 50.84 -5.27 -14.56
N ALA A 46 51.56 -4.83 -15.59
CA ALA A 46 52.29 -3.59 -15.52
C ALA A 46 51.26 -2.56 -15.04
N ALA A 47 51.46 -2.01 -13.84
CA ALA A 47 50.49 -1.20 -13.10
C ALA A 47 50.04 0.09 -13.81
N ARG A 48 50.41 0.25 -15.09
CA ARG A 48 50.06 1.35 -15.99
C ARG A 48 48.78 1.13 -16.80
N GLU A 49 48.32 -0.09 -17.04
CA GLU A 49 47.04 -0.31 -17.76
C GLU A 49 45.80 -0.28 -16.84
N SER A 50 45.99 -0.34 -15.52
CA SER A 50 44.87 -0.32 -14.55
C SER A 50 44.14 1.02 -14.52
N TRP A 51 44.77 2.13 -14.91
CA TRP A 51 44.12 3.44 -14.81
C TRP A 51 42.98 3.62 -15.81
N PHE A 52 43.12 3.10 -17.04
CA PHE A 52 42.03 3.11 -18.01
C PHE A 52 40.94 2.08 -17.67
N GLY A 53 41.31 0.94 -17.09
CA GLY A 53 40.35 -0.05 -16.57
C GLY A 53 39.50 0.50 -15.42
N LEU A 54 40.13 1.17 -14.44
CA LEU A 54 39.45 1.80 -13.31
C LEU A 54 38.48 2.90 -13.75
N ARG A 55 38.87 3.73 -14.74
CA ARG A 55 37.97 4.76 -15.28
C ARG A 55 36.76 4.15 -15.98
N ARG A 56 36.93 3.09 -16.77
CA ARG A 56 35.82 2.39 -17.42
C ARG A 56 34.89 1.74 -16.38
N LEU A 57 35.45 1.10 -15.35
CA LEU A 57 34.66 0.56 -14.24
C LEU A 57 33.90 1.65 -13.49
N ALA A 58 34.52 2.80 -13.22
CA ALA A 58 33.86 3.93 -12.56
C ALA A 58 32.68 4.48 -13.39
N VAL A 59 32.84 4.60 -14.71
CA VAL A 59 31.76 5.03 -15.61
C VAL A 59 30.63 4.00 -15.64
N VAL A 60 30.95 2.70 -15.76
CA VAL A 60 29.93 1.64 -15.72
C VAL A 60 29.21 1.63 -14.38
N ALA A 61 29.93 1.77 -13.27
CA ALA A 61 29.34 1.85 -11.94
C ALA A 61 28.44 3.09 -11.79
N ALA A 62 28.85 4.24 -12.33
CA ALA A 62 28.04 5.46 -12.33
C ALA A 62 26.77 5.30 -13.18
N CYS A 63 26.87 4.73 -14.39
CA CYS A 63 25.71 4.44 -15.24
C CYS A 63 24.75 3.44 -14.56
N LEU A 64 25.29 2.39 -13.94
CA LEU A 64 24.48 1.40 -13.22
C LEU A 64 23.80 2.04 -12.01
N GLY A 65 24.52 2.89 -11.27
CA GLY A 65 23.97 3.67 -10.16
C GLY A 65 22.83 4.57 -10.60
N LEU A 66 22.98 5.28 -11.72
CA LEU A 66 21.91 6.13 -12.28
C LEU A 66 20.69 5.32 -12.73
N LEU A 67 20.89 4.14 -13.31
CA LEU A 67 19.78 3.25 -13.70
C LEU A 67 19.03 2.72 -12.48
N VAL A 68 19.74 2.35 -11.41
CA VAL A 68 19.11 1.90 -10.15
C VAL A 68 18.33 3.03 -9.51
N ILE A 69 18.91 4.24 -9.42
CA ILE A 69 18.21 5.43 -8.87
C ILE A 69 16.96 5.75 -9.70
N GLY A 70 17.07 5.72 -11.03
CA GLY A 70 15.93 5.96 -11.93
C GLY A 70 14.82 4.90 -11.78
N ALA A 71 15.19 3.63 -11.64
CA ALA A 71 14.23 2.54 -11.44
C ALA A 71 13.47 2.66 -10.11
N CYS A 72 14.10 3.20 -9.05
CA CYS A 72 13.45 3.43 -7.76
C CYS A 72 12.33 4.48 -7.81
N GLN A 73 12.37 5.40 -8.77
CA GLN A 73 11.37 6.48 -8.92
C GLN A 73 10.16 6.09 -9.77
N VAL A 74 10.15 4.90 -10.38
CA VAL A 74 9.01 4.46 -11.18
C VAL A 74 7.84 4.17 -10.24
N PRO A 75 6.70 4.86 -10.39
CA PRO A 75 5.51 4.57 -9.62
C PRO A 75 5.00 3.18 -10.01
N VAL A 76 4.72 2.36 -9.00
CA VAL A 76 4.11 1.04 -9.18
C VAL A 76 2.78 1.05 -8.46
N ASP A 77 1.73 0.70 -9.19
CA ASP A 77 0.40 0.48 -8.61
C ASP A 77 0.40 -0.88 -7.91
N LEU A 78 0.23 -0.88 -6.59
CA LEU A 78 0.07 -2.10 -5.82
C LEU A 78 -1.43 -2.28 -5.49
N PRO A 79 -2.05 -3.39 -5.89
CA PRO A 79 -3.37 -3.72 -5.40
C PRO A 79 -3.24 -4.09 -3.91
N VAL A 80 -4.00 -3.40 -3.08
CA VAL A 80 -4.15 -3.68 -1.65
C VAL A 80 -5.62 -3.94 -1.40
N ILE A 81 -5.92 -5.08 -0.77
CA ILE A 81 -7.28 -5.42 -0.38
C ILE A 81 -7.57 -4.67 0.91
N MET A 82 -8.48 -3.70 0.85
CA MET A 82 -8.83 -2.83 1.98
C MET A 82 -10.18 -3.21 2.62
N GLY A 83 -10.83 -4.24 2.10
CA GLY A 83 -12.15 -4.63 2.55
C GLY A 83 -12.89 -5.54 1.58
N GLN A 84 -14.21 -5.53 1.68
CA GLN A 84 -15.12 -6.37 0.90
C GLN A 84 -16.21 -5.50 0.25
N ARG A 85 -16.57 -5.84 -0.98
CA ARG A 85 -17.71 -5.28 -1.70
C ARG A 85 -18.77 -6.37 -1.83
N ILE A 86 -19.96 -6.07 -1.36
CA ILE A 86 -21.11 -6.96 -1.37
C ILE A 86 -22.19 -6.32 -2.23
N GLU A 87 -22.60 -6.98 -3.30
CA GLU A 87 -23.61 -6.50 -4.25
C GLU A 87 -24.89 -7.33 -4.10
N PHE A 88 -26.01 -6.64 -3.94
CA PHE A 88 -27.36 -7.20 -3.83
C PHE A 88 -28.20 -6.69 -5.00
N VAL A 89 -28.96 -7.58 -5.64
CA VAL A 89 -29.90 -7.22 -6.72
C VAL A 89 -31.34 -7.33 -6.20
N LEU A 90 -31.91 -6.21 -5.78
CA LEU A 90 -33.24 -6.15 -5.18
C LEU A 90 -34.33 -6.02 -6.27
N PRO A 91 -35.53 -6.58 -6.07
CA PRO A 91 -36.68 -6.27 -6.93
C PRO A 91 -37.16 -4.83 -6.69
N ALA A 92 -37.66 -4.16 -7.74
CA ALA A 92 -38.09 -2.76 -7.69
C ALA A 92 -39.21 -2.46 -6.68
N ASP A 93 -39.99 -3.47 -6.30
CA ASP A 93 -41.07 -3.38 -5.32
C ASP A 93 -40.56 -3.17 -3.88
N SER A 94 -39.25 -3.37 -3.66
CA SER A 94 -38.60 -3.23 -2.36
C SER A 94 -38.43 -1.75 -2.00
N ASP A 95 -38.33 -1.43 -0.70
CA ASP A 95 -37.85 -0.13 -0.24
C ASP A 95 -36.32 -0.22 -0.01
N PRO A 96 -35.48 0.11 -1.01
CA PRO A 96 -34.04 -0.03 -0.90
C PRO A 96 -33.45 0.91 0.15
N HIS A 97 -34.13 2.03 0.48
CA HIS A 97 -33.61 3.02 1.43
C HIS A 97 -33.81 2.60 2.89
N ALA A 98 -34.94 1.96 3.21
CA ALA A 98 -35.16 1.39 4.54
C ALA A 98 -34.18 0.25 4.82
N LEU A 99 -34.06 -0.68 3.85
CA LEU A 99 -33.14 -1.82 3.93
C LEU A 99 -31.66 -1.37 3.97
N ALA A 100 -31.30 -0.37 3.17
CA ALA A 100 -29.99 0.26 3.20
C ALA A 100 -29.57 0.72 4.61
N ARG A 101 -30.48 1.40 5.32
CA ARG A 101 -30.18 1.97 6.63
C ARG A 101 -29.94 0.88 7.67
N SER A 102 -30.80 -0.15 7.71
CA SER A 102 -30.65 -1.26 8.65
C SER A 102 -29.38 -2.07 8.37
N ILE A 103 -29.06 -2.34 7.10
CA ILE A 103 -27.81 -3.01 6.70
C ILE A 103 -26.60 -2.21 7.20
N VAL A 104 -26.55 -0.89 6.97
CA VAL A 104 -25.41 -0.07 7.39
C VAL A 104 -25.27 -0.02 8.91
N GLU A 105 -26.38 0.13 9.64
CA GLU A 105 -26.37 0.10 11.11
C GLU A 105 -25.82 -1.24 11.62
N ARG A 106 -26.32 -2.36 11.08
CA ARG A 106 -25.89 -3.69 11.51
C ARG A 106 -24.43 -3.99 11.19
N VAL A 107 -23.95 -3.58 10.02
CA VAL A 107 -22.54 -3.79 9.61
C VAL A 107 -21.60 -2.98 10.51
N ARG A 108 -21.98 -1.76 10.91
CA ARG A 108 -21.18 -0.92 11.81
C ARG A 108 -21.06 -1.48 13.23
N GLU A 109 -21.97 -2.34 13.66
CA GLU A 109 -21.87 -3.03 14.95
C GLU A 109 -20.81 -4.15 14.95
N SER A 110 -20.27 -4.51 13.78
CA SER A 110 -19.21 -5.50 13.67
C SER A 110 -17.86 -4.88 14.05
N ALA A 111 -17.11 -5.56 14.93
CA ALA A 111 -15.92 -5.01 15.58
C ALA A 111 -14.78 -4.63 14.63
N ASP A 112 -14.71 -5.24 13.44
CA ASP A 112 -13.58 -5.12 12.50
C ASP A 112 -13.88 -4.20 11.30
N VAL A 113 -14.92 -3.35 11.40
CA VAL A 113 -15.34 -2.44 10.34
C VAL A 113 -14.96 -1.00 10.68
N GLU A 114 -14.12 -0.40 9.84
CA GLU A 114 -13.68 0.99 9.99
C GLU A 114 -14.61 1.97 9.26
N GLN A 115 -15.02 1.60 8.04
CA GLN A 115 -15.90 2.42 7.22
C GLN A 115 -16.89 1.56 6.45
N VAL A 116 -18.07 2.13 6.20
CA VAL A 116 -19.12 1.54 5.37
C VAL A 116 -19.57 2.59 4.36
N GLU A 117 -19.58 2.23 3.09
CA GLU A 117 -20.14 3.01 1.98
C GLU A 117 -21.27 2.19 1.38
N LEU A 118 -22.33 2.88 1.04
CA LEU A 118 -23.48 2.27 0.42
C LEU A 118 -23.84 3.06 -0.83
N ARG A 119 -24.02 2.33 -1.93
CA ARG A 119 -24.50 2.88 -3.19
C ARG A 119 -25.75 2.15 -3.63
N ILE A 120 -26.75 2.92 -4.05
CA ILE A 120 -28.00 2.41 -4.61
C ILE A 120 -28.06 2.89 -6.06
N ALA A 121 -28.17 1.97 -7.01
CA ALA A 121 -28.30 2.26 -8.43
C ALA A 121 -29.58 1.64 -8.98
N HIS A 122 -30.36 2.44 -9.72
CA HIS A 122 -31.57 1.97 -10.38
C HIS A 122 -31.22 1.62 -11.83
N ASN A 123 -31.23 0.34 -12.18
CA ASN A 123 -30.86 -0.12 -13.52
C ASN A 123 -32.07 -0.19 -14.45
N GLY A 124 -32.68 0.97 -14.72
CA GLY A 124 -33.61 1.19 -15.85
C GLY A 124 -34.78 0.19 -16.03
N GLY A 125 -35.10 -0.62 -15.02
CA GLY A 125 -36.07 -1.70 -15.06
C GLY A 125 -36.52 -2.07 -13.64
N ASP A 126 -37.05 -3.29 -13.46
CA ASP A 126 -37.63 -3.76 -12.19
C ASP A 126 -36.58 -4.22 -11.15
N GLN A 127 -35.35 -3.70 -11.24
CA GLN A 127 -34.24 -4.09 -10.37
C GLN A 127 -33.48 -2.87 -9.83
N VAL A 128 -33.09 -2.98 -8.57
CA VAL A 128 -32.27 -2.01 -7.85
C VAL A 128 -31.01 -2.70 -7.38
N ASP A 129 -29.86 -2.21 -7.82
CA ASP A 129 -28.56 -2.70 -7.36
C ASP A 129 -28.16 -1.94 -6.10
N LEU A 130 -27.93 -2.68 -5.02
CA LEU A 130 -27.42 -2.16 -3.78
C LEU A 130 -26.00 -2.69 -3.59
N THR A 131 -25.02 -1.78 -3.64
CA THR A 131 -23.61 -2.10 -3.42
C THR A 131 -23.19 -1.59 -2.05
N LEU A 132 -22.76 -2.51 -1.20
CA LEU A 132 -22.22 -2.25 0.12
C LEU A 132 -20.70 -2.44 0.07
N GLY A 133 -19.95 -1.37 0.25
CA GLY A 133 -18.52 -1.45 0.55
C GLY A 133 -18.32 -1.50 2.06
N VAL A 134 -17.46 -2.40 2.52
CA VAL A 134 -17.08 -2.53 3.92
C VAL A 134 -15.56 -2.51 3.99
N TRP A 135 -15.01 -1.50 4.66
CA TRP A 135 -13.57 -1.30 4.82
C TRP A 135 -13.11 -1.78 6.19
N GLY A 136 -11.97 -2.46 6.21
CA GLY A 136 -11.31 -2.97 7.40
C GLY A 136 -10.33 -4.09 7.05
N GLU A 137 -9.31 -4.26 7.88
CA GLU A 137 -8.21 -5.19 7.63
C GLU A 137 -8.62 -6.67 7.69
N HIS A 138 -9.64 -6.98 8.50
CA HIS A 138 -10.07 -8.36 8.79
C HIS A 138 -11.57 -8.58 8.52
N VAL A 139 -12.13 -7.87 7.53
CA VAL A 139 -13.56 -7.96 7.21
C VAL A 139 -13.92 -9.36 6.68
N ASP A 140 -14.68 -10.11 7.47
CA ASP A 140 -15.27 -11.39 7.06
C ASP A 140 -16.65 -11.16 6.42
N ALA A 141 -16.68 -11.18 5.08
CA ALA A 141 -17.91 -11.03 4.32
C ALA A 141 -18.95 -12.12 4.64
N HIS A 142 -18.53 -13.34 5.00
CA HIS A 142 -19.48 -14.42 5.29
C HIS A 142 -20.17 -14.19 6.63
N ALA A 143 -19.43 -13.75 7.65
CA ALA A 143 -20.00 -13.40 8.95
C ALA A 143 -20.98 -12.22 8.82
N ILE A 144 -20.64 -11.20 8.02
CA ILE A 144 -21.54 -10.08 7.72
C ILE A 144 -22.81 -10.58 7.04
N LEU A 145 -22.69 -11.42 6.00
CA LEU A 145 -23.85 -11.95 5.29
C LEU A 145 -24.73 -12.84 6.17
N GLU A 146 -24.14 -13.63 7.06
CA GLU A 146 -24.90 -14.43 8.03
C GLU A 146 -25.69 -13.54 8.99
N ALA A 147 -25.05 -12.49 9.52
CA ALA A 147 -25.69 -11.50 10.39
C ALA A 147 -26.83 -10.75 9.67
N LEU A 148 -26.59 -10.33 8.42
CA LEU A 148 -27.60 -9.65 7.60
C LEU A 148 -28.77 -10.58 7.25
N ASN A 149 -28.52 -11.84 6.90
CA ASN A 149 -29.58 -12.81 6.61
C ASN A 149 -30.42 -13.18 7.84
N ALA A 150 -29.84 -13.12 9.04
CA ALA A 150 -30.59 -13.35 10.28
C ALA A 150 -31.59 -12.23 10.58
N GLU A 151 -31.26 -10.98 10.22
CA GLU A 151 -32.12 -9.81 10.43
C GLU A 151 -33.07 -9.54 9.24
N HIS A 152 -32.61 -9.84 8.03
CA HIS A 152 -33.33 -9.67 6.77
C HIS A 152 -33.42 -10.99 6.00
N PRO A 153 -34.32 -11.92 6.40
CA PRO A 153 -34.46 -13.22 5.74
C PRO A 153 -34.74 -13.12 4.24
N GLU A 154 -35.34 -12.02 3.77
CA GLU A 154 -35.57 -11.73 2.36
C GLU A 154 -34.29 -11.73 1.51
N LEU A 155 -33.14 -11.34 2.09
CA LEU A 155 -31.84 -11.32 1.40
C LEU A 155 -31.36 -12.72 1.01
N SER A 156 -31.78 -13.77 1.73
CA SER A 156 -31.38 -15.15 1.44
C SER A 156 -31.90 -15.69 0.11
N THR A 157 -32.95 -15.05 -0.43
CA THR A 157 -33.54 -15.41 -1.73
C THR A 157 -32.95 -14.61 -2.89
N ILE A 158 -32.15 -13.58 -2.57
CA ILE A 158 -31.62 -12.62 -3.52
C ILE A 158 -30.23 -13.06 -3.97
N ARG A 159 -29.88 -12.70 -5.22
CA ARG A 159 -28.53 -12.91 -5.73
C ARG A 159 -27.58 -11.95 -5.01
N VAL A 160 -26.60 -12.51 -4.32
CA VAL A 160 -25.51 -11.79 -3.66
C VAL A 160 -24.20 -12.12 -4.38
N ASP A 161 -23.43 -11.09 -4.71
CA ASP A 161 -22.05 -11.25 -5.19
C ASP A 161 -21.08 -10.59 -4.20
N VAL A 162 -19.96 -11.26 -3.94
CA VAL A 162 -18.94 -10.79 -2.99
C VAL A 162 -17.62 -10.72 -3.72
N ALA A 163 -17.03 -9.52 -3.73
CA ALA A 163 -15.73 -9.27 -4.34
C ALA A 163 -14.82 -8.53 -3.36
N PRO A 164 -13.49 -8.76 -3.39
CA PRO A 164 -12.57 -7.98 -2.59
C PRO A 164 -12.59 -6.51 -3.04
N LEU A 165 -12.53 -5.59 -2.07
CA LEU A 165 -12.38 -4.17 -2.37
C LEU A 165 -10.89 -3.88 -2.58
N GLU A 166 -10.46 -3.88 -3.84
CA GLU A 166 -9.09 -3.56 -4.22
C GLU A 166 -8.89 -2.05 -4.34
N ALA A 167 -8.00 -1.50 -3.53
CA ALA A 167 -7.47 -0.15 -3.70
C ALA A 167 -6.11 -0.25 -4.38
N HIS A 168 -5.84 0.65 -5.33
CA HIS A 168 -4.51 0.78 -5.92
C HIS A 168 -3.75 1.90 -5.20
N VAL A 169 -2.76 1.51 -4.39
CA VAL A 169 -1.85 2.47 -3.78
C VAL A 169 -0.64 2.65 -4.69
N ARG A 170 -0.38 3.89 -5.10
CA ARG A 170 0.86 4.24 -5.81
C ARG A 170 2.01 4.26 -4.83
N VAL A 171 2.90 3.29 -4.94
CA VAL A 171 4.14 3.24 -4.17
C VAL A 171 5.35 3.34 -5.10
N SER A 172 6.43 3.94 -4.63
CA SER A 172 7.68 3.92 -5.38
C SER A 172 8.30 2.52 -5.30
N LEU A 173 8.96 2.06 -6.37
CA LEU A 173 9.68 0.77 -6.35
C LEU A 173 10.75 0.76 -5.25
N GLY A 174 11.37 1.92 -4.99
CA GLY A 174 12.30 2.13 -3.89
C GLY A 174 11.68 1.85 -2.53
N ASP A 175 10.46 2.35 -2.27
CA ASP A 175 9.74 2.07 -1.03
C ASP A 175 9.45 0.59 -0.87
N ARG A 176 9.01 -0.10 -1.93
CA ARG A 176 8.73 -1.54 -1.86
C ARG A 176 9.97 -2.38 -1.53
N VAL A 177 11.11 -2.05 -2.15
CA VAL A 177 12.40 -2.71 -1.88
C VAL A 177 12.86 -2.40 -0.47
N ARG A 178 12.72 -1.14 -0.03
CA ARG A 178 13.01 -0.74 1.36
C ARG A 178 12.18 -1.53 2.36
N HIS A 179 10.88 -1.63 2.15
CA HIS A 179 9.95 -2.38 3.01
C HIS A 179 10.29 -3.87 3.08
N ARG A 180 10.73 -4.50 1.99
CA ARG A 180 11.09 -5.93 2.00
C ARG A 180 12.46 -6.25 2.59
N LEU A 181 13.44 -5.36 2.44
CA LEU A 181 14.82 -5.60 2.86
C LEU A 181 15.13 -5.05 4.24
N PHE A 182 14.44 -3.99 4.65
CA PHE A 182 14.70 -3.27 5.89
C PHE A 182 13.44 -3.24 6.75
N ASP A 183 12.96 -4.42 7.15
CA ASP A 183 11.99 -4.63 8.25
C ASP A 183 12.52 -4.13 9.62
N ALA A 184 13.44 -3.16 9.57
CA ALA A 184 14.17 -2.57 10.66
C ALA A 184 13.33 -1.41 11.20
N ALA A 185 12.95 -1.55 12.46
CA ALA A 185 12.40 -0.49 13.30
C ALA A 185 13.09 0.84 12.99
N LEU A 186 12.33 1.77 12.39
CA LEU A 186 12.76 3.14 12.16
C LEU A 186 12.97 3.79 13.53
N ASP A 187 14.19 4.23 13.80
CA ASP A 187 14.60 4.84 15.06
C ASP A 187 13.79 6.11 15.35
N ALA A 188 13.78 6.56 16.60
CA ALA A 188 13.09 7.79 17.02
C ALA A 188 13.52 9.05 16.22
N GLU A 189 14.69 9.01 15.59
CA GLU A 189 15.22 10.06 14.70
C GLU A 189 14.42 10.18 13.38
N ASP A 190 13.84 9.08 12.90
CA ASP A 190 13.01 9.07 11.68
C ASP A 190 11.62 9.67 11.90
N VAL A 191 11.10 9.60 13.12
CA VAL A 191 9.79 10.17 13.48
C VAL A 191 9.84 11.70 13.45
N ALA A 192 10.91 12.28 13.99
CA ALA A 192 11.13 13.73 13.93
C ALA A 192 11.27 14.22 12.48
N THR A 193 12.00 13.46 11.65
CA THR A 193 12.17 13.77 10.23
C THR A 193 10.86 13.68 9.44
N ALA A 194 10.05 12.65 9.69
CA ALA A 194 8.73 12.49 9.06
C ALA A 194 7.78 13.64 9.46
N ARG A 195 7.79 14.04 10.74
CA ARG A 195 7.03 15.18 11.23
C ARG A 195 7.41 16.47 10.51
N GLU A 196 8.71 16.74 10.37
CA GLU A 196 9.19 17.95 9.70
C GLU A 196 8.81 17.98 8.20
N GLN A 197 8.89 16.84 7.52
CA GLN A 197 8.47 16.72 6.11
C GLN A 197 6.97 16.98 5.91
N ILE A 198 6.12 16.45 6.79
CA ILE A 198 4.66 16.67 6.74
C ILE A 198 4.36 18.16 6.96
N LEU A 199 5.01 18.80 7.93
CA LEU A 199 4.83 20.24 8.19
C LEU A 199 5.28 21.09 7.00
N LEU A 200 6.41 20.74 6.37
CA LEU A 200 6.90 21.41 5.16
C LEU A 200 5.93 21.28 3.98
N GLN A 201 5.33 20.10 3.81
CA GLN A 201 4.36 19.85 2.74
C GLN A 201 3.06 20.63 2.97
N LEU A 202 2.53 20.64 4.19
CA LEU A 202 1.35 21.44 4.56
C LEU A 202 1.60 22.94 4.33
N ALA A 203 2.79 23.44 4.66
CA ALA A 203 3.16 24.83 4.39
C ALA A 203 3.25 25.13 2.88
N ALA A 204 3.79 24.21 2.08
CA ALA A 204 3.87 24.35 0.63
C ALA A 204 2.48 24.37 -0.05
N GLU A 205 1.51 23.65 0.52
CA GLU A 205 0.11 23.66 0.09
C GLU A 205 -0.67 24.90 0.57
N GLY A 206 -0.01 25.80 1.31
CA GLY A 206 -0.58 27.07 1.76
C GLY A 206 -1.41 26.97 3.04
N PHE A 207 -1.22 25.91 3.83
CA PHE A 207 -1.79 25.85 5.17
C PHE A 207 -1.10 26.87 6.08
N SER A 208 -1.87 27.80 6.64
CA SER A 208 -1.37 28.90 7.48
C SER A 208 -1.78 28.79 8.95
N GLY A 209 -2.20 27.61 9.41
CA GLY A 209 -2.62 27.34 10.79
C GLY A 209 -1.57 26.62 11.62
N THR A 210 -1.92 26.29 12.87
CA THR A 210 -1.10 25.41 13.72
C THR A 210 -1.41 23.96 13.34
N ALA A 211 -0.39 23.19 12.98
CA ALA A 211 -0.51 21.76 12.72
C ALA A 211 0.25 20.98 13.80
N GLU A 212 -0.46 20.16 14.56
CA GLU A 212 0.13 19.19 15.49
C GLU A 212 0.11 17.81 14.83
N VAL A 213 1.30 17.23 14.65
CA VAL A 213 1.48 15.90 14.06
C VAL A 213 1.98 14.98 15.15
N GLU A 214 1.15 14.01 15.52
CA GLU A 214 1.47 12.94 16.45
C GLU A 214 1.68 11.65 15.66
N VAL A 215 2.80 10.97 15.89
CA VAL A 215 3.13 9.70 15.25
C VAL A 215 3.23 8.66 16.35
N THR A 216 2.27 7.75 16.41
CA THR A 216 2.21 6.68 17.40
C THR A 216 2.63 5.37 16.74
N ASP A 217 3.59 4.67 17.35
CA ASP A 217 3.98 3.32 16.93
C ASP A 217 3.07 2.30 17.61
N GLU A 218 2.40 1.45 16.82
CA GLU A 218 1.44 0.47 17.35
C GLU A 218 2.10 -0.86 17.74
N GLY A 219 3.43 -0.99 17.59
CA GLY A 219 4.19 -2.15 18.07
C GLY A 219 4.04 -3.43 17.22
N ASN A 220 3.18 -3.42 16.20
CA ASN A 220 3.05 -4.44 15.17
C ASN A 220 3.79 -4.08 13.86
N GLY A 221 4.54 -2.96 13.85
CA GLY A 221 5.16 -2.41 12.64
C GLY A 221 4.27 -1.40 11.89
N ALA A 222 3.00 -1.27 12.26
CA ALA A 222 2.12 -0.19 11.80
C ALA A 222 2.34 1.09 12.62
N ARG A 223 2.07 2.24 11.99
CA ARG A 223 2.20 3.56 12.62
C ARG A 223 0.99 4.41 12.31
N ARG A 224 0.35 4.93 13.35
CA ARG A 224 -0.73 5.90 13.20
C ARG A 224 -0.15 7.31 13.16
N VAL A 225 -0.50 8.09 12.14
CA VAL A 225 -0.08 9.49 12.01
C VAL A 225 -1.32 10.36 12.17
N GLN A 226 -1.51 10.94 13.34
CA GLN A 226 -2.62 11.84 13.61
C GLN A 226 -2.17 13.28 13.33
N VAL A 227 -2.88 13.96 12.44
CA VAL A 227 -2.60 15.37 12.10
C VAL A 227 -3.78 16.22 12.57
N LYS A 228 -3.59 16.94 13.67
CA LYS A 228 -4.55 17.93 14.17
C LYS A 228 -4.25 19.27 13.53
N LEU A 229 -5.19 19.74 12.71
CA LEU A 229 -5.09 21.02 12.01
C LEU A 229 -5.98 22.04 12.72
N GLU A 230 -5.35 23.03 13.34
CA GLU A 230 -6.06 24.19 13.89
C GLU A 230 -5.87 25.36 12.92
N SER A 231 -6.86 25.56 12.05
CA SER A 231 -6.81 26.66 11.10
C SER A 231 -7.16 27.97 11.80
N ASP A 232 -6.22 28.90 11.84
CA ASP A 232 -6.49 30.29 12.22
C ASP A 232 -7.17 30.99 11.04
N ARG A 233 -8.46 30.71 10.82
CA ARG A 233 -9.25 31.35 9.76
C ARG A 233 -10.60 31.84 10.28
N ALA A 234 -10.55 33.07 10.80
CA ALA A 234 -11.53 34.06 10.37
C ALA A 234 -11.49 34.16 8.83
N LEU A 235 -12.50 33.57 8.21
CA LEU A 235 -12.96 33.69 6.82
C LEU A 235 -12.16 34.64 5.90
N ALA A 236 -11.35 34.06 5.00
CA ALA A 236 -10.97 34.74 3.76
C ALA A 236 -12.03 34.47 2.68
N PRO A 237 -12.76 35.48 2.16
CA PRO A 237 -13.93 35.30 1.27
C PRO A 237 -13.60 34.79 -0.15
N ASN A 238 -12.35 34.50 -0.47
CA ASN A 238 -11.95 34.11 -1.82
C ASN A 238 -12.15 32.60 -2.15
N VAL A 239 -12.49 31.76 -1.16
CA VAL A 239 -12.73 30.31 -1.39
C VAL A 239 -14.10 30.06 -2.03
N ARG A 240 -15.12 30.91 -1.78
CA ARG A 240 -16.47 30.76 -2.36
C ARG A 240 -16.53 30.94 -3.89
N ARG A 241 -15.47 31.46 -4.53
CA ARG A 241 -15.43 31.68 -5.99
C ARG A 241 -14.90 30.48 -6.79
N LEU A 242 -14.23 29.52 -6.13
CA LEU A 242 -13.66 28.33 -6.78
C LEU A 242 -14.57 27.09 -6.71
N GLU A 243 -15.50 27.02 -5.76
CA GLU A 243 -16.52 25.96 -5.72
C GLU A 243 -17.58 26.08 -6.83
N ARG A 244 -17.79 27.29 -7.37
CA ARG A 244 -18.78 27.50 -8.45
C ARG A 244 -18.22 27.25 -9.86
N LYS A 245 -16.98 26.78 -10.02
CA LYS A 245 -16.35 26.63 -11.34
C LYS A 245 -15.47 25.38 -11.52
N ARG A 246 -15.85 24.28 -10.89
CA ARG A 246 -15.17 22.98 -11.05
C ARG A 246 -16.16 21.82 -11.16
N ILE A 247 -17.07 21.94 -12.11
CA ILE A 247 -17.71 20.80 -12.78
C ILE A 247 -17.52 21.08 -14.27
N GLU A 248 -16.35 20.74 -14.79
CA GLU A 248 -16.14 20.46 -16.20
C GLU A 248 -14.75 19.82 -16.32
N ILE A 249 -14.67 18.79 -17.17
CA ILE A 249 -13.53 17.92 -17.47
C ILE A 249 -13.45 16.66 -16.58
N TYR A 250 -14.26 15.66 -16.92
CA TYR A 250 -13.82 14.41 -17.57
C TYR A 250 -15.05 13.61 -17.97
N GLN A 251 -15.53 13.80 -19.20
CA GLN A 251 -16.03 12.72 -20.06
C GLN A 251 -16.29 13.29 -21.45
N ARG A 252 -15.39 12.96 -22.37
CA ARG A 252 -15.59 13.09 -23.80
C ARG A 252 -15.50 11.68 -24.36
N GLN A 253 -16.61 10.96 -24.25
CA GLN A 253 -17.00 9.88 -25.16
C GLN A 253 -18.48 9.59 -24.90
N ASP A 254 -19.29 9.94 -25.89
CA ASP A 254 -20.64 9.46 -26.18
C ASP A 254 -21.74 9.67 -25.12
N LEU A 255 -22.37 10.84 -25.16
CA LEU A 255 -23.78 11.04 -24.80
C LEU A 255 -24.39 12.07 -25.77
N GLU A 256 -25.00 11.56 -26.84
CA GLU A 256 -26.20 12.20 -27.38
C GLU A 256 -27.35 11.92 -26.40
N GLU A 257 -28.23 12.92 -26.21
CA GLU A 257 -29.46 12.89 -25.39
C GLU A 257 -29.32 12.85 -23.85
N ILE A 258 -29.27 14.04 -23.24
CA ILE A 258 -30.05 14.32 -22.02
C ILE A 258 -30.72 15.69 -22.18
N GLU A 259 -32.01 15.68 -22.55
CA GLU A 259 -32.94 16.79 -22.32
C GLU A 259 -33.41 16.80 -20.86
N ASP A 260 -33.72 18.00 -20.35
CA ASP A 260 -34.37 18.34 -19.08
C ASP A 260 -33.55 18.26 -17.78
N ILE A 261 -32.83 19.36 -17.50
CA ILE A 261 -32.43 19.75 -16.13
C ILE A 261 -33.48 20.73 -15.59
N ALA A 262 -34.34 20.24 -14.68
CA ALA A 262 -35.22 21.07 -13.88
C ALA A 262 -34.41 21.79 -12.79
N ILE A 263 -34.46 23.13 -12.81
CA ILE A 263 -33.86 24.02 -11.80
C ILE A 263 -34.76 24.02 -10.56
N LEU A 264 -34.28 23.53 -9.41
CA LEU A 264 -34.92 23.72 -8.11
C LEU A 264 -34.42 25.02 -7.43
N PRO A 265 -35.28 25.73 -6.66
CA PRO A 265 -34.97 27.04 -6.09
C PRO A 265 -34.07 26.96 -4.84
N ALA A 266 -33.41 28.08 -4.56
CA ALA A 266 -32.41 28.28 -3.50
C ALA A 266 -32.88 27.87 -2.09
N LEU A 267 -32.00 27.18 -1.35
CA LEU A 267 -32.13 26.95 0.09
C LEU A 267 -31.85 28.25 0.89
N PRO A 268 -32.50 28.43 2.06
CA PRO A 268 -32.27 29.58 2.94
C PRO A 268 -30.97 29.48 3.75
N ASP A 269 -30.40 30.65 4.07
CA ASP A 269 -29.16 30.85 4.84
C ASP A 269 -29.18 30.12 6.21
N LEU A 270 -28.10 29.39 6.48
CA LEU A 270 -27.77 28.85 7.81
C LEU A 270 -26.84 29.83 8.56
N PRO A 271 -26.92 29.94 9.90
CA PRO A 271 -26.12 30.87 10.69
C PRO A 271 -24.63 30.48 10.80
N ASP A 272 -23.77 31.49 10.64
CA ASP A 272 -22.30 31.49 10.81
C ASP A 272 -21.92 31.33 12.30
N GLU A 273 -21.92 30.11 12.84
CA GLU A 273 -21.28 29.86 14.15
C GLU A 273 -20.90 28.39 14.36
N THR A 274 -19.80 27.95 13.75
CA THR A 274 -18.96 26.85 14.27
C THR A 274 -17.53 27.04 13.78
N ALA A 275 -16.64 27.46 14.67
CA ALA A 275 -15.21 27.18 14.52
C ALA A 275 -15.03 25.66 14.75
N GLY A 276 -15.14 24.88 13.69
CA GLY A 276 -14.94 23.44 13.74
C GLY A 276 -13.44 23.12 13.72
N ALA A 277 -12.94 22.49 14.78
CA ALA A 277 -11.71 21.72 14.68
C ALA A 277 -11.95 20.59 13.68
N ILE A 278 -11.12 20.52 12.63
CA ILE A 278 -11.16 19.40 11.69
C ILE A 278 -10.13 18.40 12.21
N GLU A 279 -10.63 17.35 12.88
CA GLU A 279 -9.82 16.19 13.23
C GLU A 279 -9.75 15.29 12.00
N VAL A 280 -8.58 15.24 11.37
CA VAL A 280 -8.30 14.32 10.27
C VAL A 280 -7.52 13.16 10.85
N GLU A 281 -8.20 12.06 11.11
CA GLU A 281 -7.57 10.79 11.45
C GLU A 281 -7.10 10.13 10.14
N VAL A 282 -5.78 10.12 9.94
CA VAL A 282 -5.16 9.40 8.82
C VAL A 282 -4.46 8.17 9.40
N GLU A 283 -5.19 7.07 9.44
CA GLU A 283 -4.60 5.78 9.79
C GLU A 283 -3.76 5.28 8.60
N ILE A 284 -2.44 5.40 8.73
CA ILE A 284 -1.49 4.82 7.77
C ILE A 284 -1.11 3.44 8.28
N ARG A 285 -2.00 2.45 8.13
CA ARG A 285 -1.61 1.05 8.34
C ARG A 285 -0.58 0.64 7.30
N ARG A 286 0.52 0.04 7.78
CA ARG A 286 1.62 -0.51 6.98
C ARG A 286 1.66 -2.00 7.15
#